data_AF-A0A8B5WCQ8-F1
#
_entry.id   AF-A0A8B5WCQ8-F1
#
_cell.length_a   1.000
_cell.length_b   1.000
_cell.length_c   1.000
_cell.angle_alpha   90.00
_cell.angle_beta   90.00
_cell.angle_gamma   90.00
#
_symmetry.space_group_name_H-M   'P 1'
#
loop_
_entity.id
_entity.type
_entity.pdbx_description
1 polymer ?
#
loop_
_entity_poly.entity_id
_entity_poly.type
_entity_poly.pdbx_seq_one_letter_code
_entity_poly.pdbx_strand_id
1 'polypeptide(L)'
;MILVGILFSVAAWRLLPLRGDAEAAHVATTIGTLRSALGLSLADHVLRGQYQALQTLDGSNPMDLMLETPERYAGIVSGQDIGRVPPGYWYFIEESGLLGYRVRFPHYLLDSPADPVHLHWRVVMAFDASTDAAAPEQTSGPRPIGLRLVPQQTHPWPSPQGLEALQ
;
A
#
# COMPACT_ATOMS: atom_id res chain seq x y z
N MET A 1 -16.00 -39.92 -16.73
CA MET A 1 -15.08 -39.25 -15.77
C MET A 1 -14.00 -38.40 -16.46
N ILE A 2 -13.60 -38.69 -17.70
CA ILE A 2 -12.57 -37.91 -18.42
C ILE A 2 -13.04 -36.48 -18.78
N LEU A 3 -14.30 -36.31 -19.22
CA LEU A 3 -14.85 -35.01 -19.58
C LEU A 3 -14.91 -34.01 -18.40
N VAL A 4 -15.26 -34.52 -17.22
CA VAL A 4 -15.30 -33.73 -15.98
C VAL A 4 -13.90 -33.30 -15.56
N GLY A 5 -12.90 -34.17 -15.70
CA GLY A 5 -11.49 -33.84 -15.44
C GLY A 5 -10.96 -32.75 -16.36
N ILE A 6 -11.29 -32.81 -17.65
CA ILE A 6 -10.88 -31.79 -18.63
C ILE A 6 -11.51 -30.43 -18.32
N LEU A 7 -12.83 -30.39 -18.02
CA LEU A 7 -13.49 -29.15 -17.62
C LEU A 7 -12.89 -28.55 -16.35
N PHE A 8 -12.59 -29.40 -15.35
CA PHE A 8 -11.98 -28.96 -14.10
C PHE A 8 -10.56 -28.41 -14.31
N SER A 9 -9.76 -29.06 -15.15
CA SER A 9 -8.42 -28.58 -15.51
C SER A 9 -8.44 -27.25 -16.25
N VAL A 10 -9.33 -27.08 -17.23
CA VAL A 10 -9.47 -25.80 -17.98
C VAL A 10 -9.99 -24.69 -17.08
N ALA A 11 -10.98 -24.98 -16.24
CA ALA A 11 -11.49 -24.02 -15.26
C ALA A 11 -10.39 -23.61 -14.27
N ALA A 12 -9.62 -24.57 -13.74
CA ALA A 12 -8.49 -24.30 -12.86
C ALA A 12 -7.46 -23.40 -13.56
N TRP A 13 -7.07 -23.70 -14.80
CA TRP A 13 -6.10 -22.89 -15.56
C TRP A 13 -6.56 -21.44 -15.76
N ARG A 14 -7.87 -21.19 -15.92
CA ARG A 14 -8.42 -19.83 -16.05
C ARG A 14 -8.68 -19.12 -14.73
N LEU A 15 -9.02 -19.86 -13.67
CA LEU A 15 -9.40 -19.31 -12.36
C LEU A 15 -8.20 -19.05 -11.45
N LEU A 16 -7.08 -19.74 -11.69
CA LEU A 16 -5.85 -19.56 -10.89
C LEU A 16 -5.28 -18.14 -11.02
N PRO A 17 -5.05 -17.58 -12.23
CA PRO A 17 -4.57 -16.21 -12.41
C PRO A 17 -5.49 -15.15 -11.79
N LEU A 18 -6.81 -15.40 -11.83
CA LEU A 18 -7.82 -14.49 -11.31
C LEU A 18 -7.65 -14.22 -9.80
N ARG A 19 -7.05 -15.15 -9.04
CA ARG A 19 -6.85 -14.97 -7.59
C ARG A 19 -5.76 -13.95 -7.29
N GLY A 20 -4.64 -14.00 -8.01
CA GLY A 20 -3.56 -13.02 -7.91
C GLY A 20 -4.03 -11.64 -8.37
N ASP A 21 -4.71 -11.58 -9.51
CA ASP A 21 -5.25 -10.32 -10.05
C ASP A 21 -6.29 -9.69 -9.10
N ALA A 22 -7.17 -10.51 -8.51
CA ALA A 22 -8.15 -10.03 -7.54
C ALA A 22 -7.47 -9.54 -6.25
N GLU A 23 -6.42 -10.21 -5.78
CA GLU A 23 -5.63 -9.75 -4.63
C GLU A 23 -4.93 -8.42 -4.93
N ALA A 24 -4.26 -8.31 -6.08
CA ALA A 24 -3.62 -7.08 -6.52
C ALA A 24 -4.61 -5.92 -6.63
N ALA A 25 -5.78 -6.15 -7.25
CA ALA A 25 -6.83 -5.15 -7.37
C ALA A 25 -7.39 -4.71 -6.00
N HIS A 26 -7.56 -5.65 -5.06
CA HIS A 26 -8.01 -5.35 -3.71
C HIS A 26 -6.98 -4.51 -2.94
N VAL A 27 -5.70 -4.87 -3.03
CA VAL A 27 -4.60 -4.10 -2.43
C VAL A 27 -4.53 -2.70 -3.03
N ALA A 28 -4.56 -2.59 -4.36
CA ALA A 28 -4.52 -1.31 -5.07
C ALA A 28 -5.71 -0.40 -4.70
N THR A 29 -6.90 -0.96 -4.56
CA THR A 29 -8.11 -0.22 -4.13
C THR A 29 -7.96 0.33 -2.72
N THR A 30 -7.44 -0.48 -1.79
CA THR A 30 -7.20 -0.06 -0.40
C THR A 30 -6.16 1.06 -0.35
N ILE A 31 -5.05 0.92 -1.08
CA ILE A 31 -4.01 1.95 -1.20
C ILE A 31 -4.56 3.24 -1.82
N GLY A 32 -5.39 3.14 -2.87
CA GLY A 32 -6.05 4.30 -3.48
C GLY A 32 -6.95 5.04 -2.48
N THR A 33 -7.72 4.29 -1.69
CA THR A 33 -8.60 4.86 -0.64
C THR A 33 -7.78 5.56 0.45
N LEU A 34 -6.70 4.94 0.93
CA LEU A 34 -5.78 5.54 1.90
C LEU A 34 -5.16 6.84 1.39
N ARG A 35 -4.74 6.88 0.11
CA ARG A 35 -4.21 8.10 -0.52
C ARG A 35 -5.24 9.23 -0.54
N SER A 36 -6.51 8.93 -0.83
CA SER A 36 -7.60 9.91 -0.77
C SER A 36 -7.84 10.41 0.66
N ALA A 37 -7.85 9.51 1.65
CA ALA A 37 -8.02 9.87 3.06
C ALA A 37 -6.87 10.78 3.55
N LEU A 38 -5.63 10.46 3.20
CA LEU A 38 -4.45 11.30 3.48
C LEU A 38 -4.58 12.68 2.82
N GLY A 39 -5.05 12.75 1.58
CA GLY A 39 -5.28 14.01 0.87
C GLY A 39 -6.36 14.88 1.52
N LEU A 40 -7.46 14.27 1.98
CA LEU A 40 -8.52 14.98 2.70
C LEU A 40 -8.04 15.47 4.08
N SER A 41 -7.32 14.64 4.81
CA SER A 41 -6.70 15.03 6.09
C SER A 41 -5.75 16.21 5.90
N LEU A 42 -4.91 16.18 4.86
CA LEU A 42 -4.04 17.29 4.51
C LEU A 42 -4.85 18.57 4.24
N ALA A 43 -5.89 18.49 3.40
CA ALA A 43 -6.72 19.64 3.06
C ALA A 43 -7.38 20.25 4.30
N ASP A 44 -7.94 19.44 5.20
CA ASP A 44 -8.57 19.92 6.45
C ASP A 44 -7.56 20.64 7.36
N HIS A 45 -6.36 20.08 7.54
CA HIS A 45 -5.31 20.71 8.35
C HIS A 45 -4.80 22.02 7.73
N VAL A 46 -4.65 22.08 6.40
CA VAL A 46 -4.23 23.30 5.69
C VAL A 46 -5.27 24.40 5.85
N LEU A 47 -6.56 24.08 5.70
CA LEU A 47 -7.66 25.03 5.89
C LEU A 47 -7.73 25.57 7.32
N ARG A 48 -7.35 24.76 8.31
CA ARG A 48 -7.29 25.15 9.74
C ARG A 48 -5.98 25.84 10.13
N GLY A 49 -5.01 25.96 9.22
CA GLY A 49 -3.68 26.50 9.51
C GLY A 49 -2.82 25.61 10.43
N GLN A 50 -3.18 24.34 10.60
CA GLN A 50 -2.56 23.39 11.53
C GLN A 50 -1.40 22.62 10.90
N TYR A 51 -0.44 23.33 10.28
CA TYR A 51 0.69 22.71 9.59
C TYR A 51 1.60 21.88 10.52
N GLN A 52 1.66 22.21 11.81
CA GLN A 52 2.43 21.45 12.80
C GLN A 52 1.82 20.07 13.07
N ALA A 53 0.49 19.94 13.03
CA ALA A 53 -0.20 18.65 13.20
C ALA A 53 -0.02 17.72 11.99
N LEU A 54 0.39 18.23 10.83
CA LEU A 54 0.80 17.38 9.72
C LEU A 54 2.09 16.60 10.04
N GLN A 55 2.96 17.13 10.90
CA GLN A 55 4.19 16.44 11.32
C GLN A 55 3.89 15.21 12.19
N THR A 56 2.79 15.24 12.94
CA THR A 56 2.37 14.09 13.75
C THR A 56 1.77 12.95 12.92
N LEU A 57 1.46 13.20 11.64
CA LEU A 57 0.97 12.17 10.72
C LEU A 57 2.12 11.37 10.06
N ASP A 58 3.36 11.86 10.14
CA ASP A 58 4.53 11.14 9.64
C ASP A 58 4.74 9.84 10.44
N GLY A 59 4.76 8.70 9.74
CA GLY A 59 4.84 7.39 10.39
C GLY A 59 3.60 6.98 11.20
N SER A 60 2.51 7.76 11.19
CA SER A 60 1.25 7.39 11.84
C SER A 60 0.54 6.25 11.10
N ASN A 61 -0.39 5.59 11.79
CA ASN A 61 -1.21 4.54 11.19
C ASN A 61 -2.25 5.15 10.23
N PRO A 62 -2.11 4.97 8.90
CA PRO A 62 -3.02 5.59 7.95
C PRO A 62 -4.42 4.96 7.98
N MET A 63 -4.59 3.79 8.60
CA MET A 63 -5.91 3.18 8.80
C MET A 63 -6.80 4.00 9.74
N ASP A 64 -6.20 4.78 10.65
CA ASP A 64 -6.94 5.66 11.57
C ASP A 64 -7.55 6.88 10.85
N LEU A 65 -7.10 7.16 9.62
CA LEU A 65 -7.67 8.21 8.77
C LEU A 65 -8.87 7.72 7.95
N MET A 66 -9.14 6.41 7.95
CA MET A 66 -10.27 5.84 7.25
C MET A 66 -11.53 5.94 8.10
N LEU A 67 -12.68 6.23 7.47
CA LEU A 67 -13.97 6.25 8.15
C LEU A 67 -14.37 4.85 8.63
N GLU A 68 -14.01 3.82 7.85
CA GLU A 68 -14.18 2.41 8.16
C GLU A 68 -12.90 1.68 7.74
N THR A 69 -12.31 0.90 8.66
CA THR A 69 -11.12 0.11 8.36
C THR A 69 -11.49 -1.08 7.46
N PRO A 70 -10.57 -1.55 6.59
CA PRO A 70 -10.83 -2.71 5.77
C PRO A 70 -11.18 -3.94 6.62
N GLU A 71 -12.13 -4.76 6.16
CA GLU A 71 -12.59 -5.99 6.87
C GLU A 71 -11.42 -6.91 7.28
N ARG A 72 -10.34 -6.91 6.50
CA ARG A 72 -9.11 -7.68 6.78
C ARG A 72 -8.01 -6.81 7.36
N TYR A 73 -8.29 -6.10 8.43
CA TYR A 73 -7.30 -5.37 9.21
C TYR A 73 -7.09 -6.06 10.56
N ALA A 74 -5.86 -6.55 10.79
CA ALA A 74 -5.47 -7.24 12.02
C ALA A 74 -5.14 -6.28 13.17
N GLY A 75 -5.10 -4.96 12.92
CA GLY A 75 -4.75 -3.96 13.92
C GLY A 75 -3.25 -3.69 14.00
N ILE A 76 -2.85 -3.14 15.14
CA ILE A 76 -1.46 -2.90 15.50
C ILE A 76 -0.83 -4.21 15.97
N VAL A 77 0.34 -4.54 15.43
CA VAL A 77 1.09 -5.76 15.75
C VAL A 77 2.54 -5.40 16.02
N SER A 78 3.18 -6.16 16.91
CA SER A 78 4.63 -6.03 17.11
C SER A 78 5.39 -6.66 15.94
N GLY A 79 6.60 -6.18 15.67
CA GLY A 79 7.50 -6.74 14.65
C GLY A 79 7.72 -8.26 14.77
N GLN A 80 7.67 -8.81 15.98
CA GLN A 80 7.83 -10.25 16.24
C GLN A 80 6.60 -11.08 15.86
N ASP A 81 5.42 -10.46 15.80
CA ASP A 81 4.13 -11.12 15.55
C ASP A 81 3.67 -11.03 14.09
N ILE A 82 4.44 -10.37 13.22
CA ILE A 82 4.13 -10.20 11.80
C ILE A 82 3.82 -11.55 11.11
N GLY A 83 4.56 -12.61 11.45
CA GLY A 83 4.35 -13.95 10.89
C GLY A 83 3.04 -14.62 11.33
N ARG A 84 2.41 -14.13 12.41
CA ARG A 84 1.12 -14.63 12.94
C ARG A 84 -0.08 -13.95 12.28
N VAL A 85 0.11 -12.80 11.63
CA VAL A 85 -0.94 -12.10 10.89
C VAL A 85 -1.49 -13.03 9.81
N PRO A 86 -2.81 -13.25 9.68
CA PRO A 86 -3.34 -14.15 8.67
C PRO A 86 -3.02 -13.69 7.23
N PRO A 87 -2.82 -14.59 6.26
CA PRO A 87 -2.61 -14.20 4.87
C PRO A 87 -3.80 -13.39 4.32
N GLY A 88 -3.52 -12.32 3.60
CA GLY A 88 -4.51 -11.40 3.06
C GLY A 88 -4.98 -10.31 4.04
N TYR A 89 -4.30 -10.15 5.18
CA TYR A 89 -4.60 -9.13 6.17
C TYR A 89 -3.59 -7.98 6.15
N TRP A 90 -4.13 -6.79 6.38
CA TRP A 90 -3.40 -5.57 6.70
C TRP A 90 -3.05 -5.53 8.18
N TYR A 91 -1.96 -4.87 8.52
CA TYR A 91 -1.52 -4.65 9.90
C TYR A 91 -0.65 -3.41 9.99
N PHE A 92 -0.44 -2.88 11.19
CA PHE A 92 0.45 -1.74 11.42
C PHE A 92 1.51 -2.08 12.46
N ILE A 93 2.76 -1.74 12.19
CA ILE A 93 3.90 -1.92 13.09
C ILE A 93 4.23 -0.56 13.71
N GLU A 94 3.84 -0.35 14.96
CA GLU A 94 4.02 0.94 15.65
C GLU A 94 5.50 1.30 15.82
N GLU A 95 6.35 0.32 16.14
CA GLU A 95 7.79 0.54 16.38
C GLU A 95 8.53 1.07 15.16
N SER A 96 7.98 0.83 13.96
CA SER A 96 8.57 1.25 12.70
C SER A 96 7.68 2.19 11.88
N GLY A 97 6.47 2.52 12.33
CA GLY A 97 5.51 3.31 11.56
C GLY A 97 5.22 2.72 10.18
N LEU A 98 5.14 1.39 10.07
CA LEU A 98 4.95 0.68 8.80
C LEU A 98 3.54 0.08 8.72
N LEU A 99 2.84 0.42 7.65
CA LEU A 99 1.65 -0.30 7.22
C LEU A 99 2.10 -1.54 6.43
N GLY A 100 1.70 -2.72 6.89
CA GLY A 100 2.01 -4.00 6.26
C GLY A 100 0.78 -4.69 5.67
N TYR A 101 1.01 -5.49 4.63
CA TYR A 101 0.05 -6.45 4.10
C TYR A 101 0.73 -7.80 3.92
N ARG A 102 0.17 -8.86 4.52
CA ARG A 102 0.66 -10.23 4.30
C ARG A 102 0.00 -10.77 3.03
N VAL A 103 0.81 -11.12 2.03
CA VAL A 103 0.30 -11.65 0.76
C VAL A 103 -0.37 -13.00 0.98
N ARG A 104 -1.55 -13.18 0.40
CA ARG A 104 -2.36 -14.40 0.45
C ARG A 104 -1.93 -15.41 -0.61
N PHE A 105 -1.57 -14.95 -1.81
CA PHE A 105 -1.15 -15.81 -2.91
C PHE A 105 0.24 -15.43 -3.44
N PRO A 106 1.32 -15.73 -2.69
CA PRO A 106 2.68 -15.27 -3.00
C PRO A 106 3.22 -15.78 -4.35
N HIS A 107 2.73 -16.92 -4.83
CA HIS A 107 3.11 -17.54 -6.10
C HIS A 107 2.68 -16.74 -7.36
N TYR A 108 1.88 -15.69 -7.21
CA TYR A 108 1.53 -14.79 -8.32
C TYR A 108 2.35 -13.48 -8.33
N LEU A 109 3.28 -13.28 -7.38
CA LEU A 109 4.18 -12.13 -7.40
C LEU A 109 5.35 -12.37 -8.36
N LEU A 110 5.85 -11.28 -8.94
CA LEU A 110 7.14 -11.30 -9.65
C LEU A 110 8.24 -11.67 -8.63
N ASP A 111 9.12 -12.60 -9.01
CA ASP A 111 10.23 -13.07 -8.18
C ASP A 111 9.81 -13.57 -6.78
N SER A 112 8.76 -14.40 -6.72
CA SER A 112 8.20 -15.00 -5.49
C SER A 112 9.31 -15.42 -4.50
N PRO A 113 9.53 -14.66 -3.40
CA PRO A 113 10.44 -15.08 -2.34
C PRO A 113 9.87 -16.30 -1.60
N ALA A 114 10.72 -16.97 -0.83
CA ALA A 114 10.26 -17.98 0.12
C ALA A 114 9.25 -17.36 1.12
N ASP A 115 8.12 -18.03 1.30
CA ASP A 115 6.98 -17.69 2.18
C ASP A 115 7.44 -17.41 3.64
N PRO A 116 6.94 -16.37 4.34
CA PRO A 116 5.91 -15.40 3.98
C PRO A 116 6.39 -14.07 3.37
N VAL A 117 5.63 -13.59 2.37
CA VAL A 117 5.86 -12.31 1.69
C VAL A 117 5.01 -11.22 2.32
N HIS A 118 5.66 -10.14 2.76
CA HIS A 118 5.05 -8.98 3.38
C HIS A 118 5.33 -7.75 2.54
N LEU A 119 4.28 -7.02 2.16
CA LEU A 119 4.39 -5.73 1.49
C LEU A 119 4.31 -4.63 2.54
N HIS A 120 5.20 -3.63 2.47
CA HIS A 120 5.24 -2.53 3.43
C HIS A 120 5.13 -1.16 2.77
N TRP A 121 4.41 -0.27 3.44
CA TRP A 121 4.31 1.14 3.11
C TRP A 121 4.52 2.00 4.35
N ARG A 122 4.97 3.24 4.14
CA ARG A 122 5.05 4.25 5.20
C ARG A 122 4.39 5.53 4.73
N VAL A 123 3.66 6.19 5.65
CA VAL A 123 3.24 7.57 5.46
C VAL A 123 4.45 8.46 5.69
N VAL A 124 4.88 9.16 4.64
CA VAL A 124 5.98 10.13 4.72
C VAL A 124 5.47 11.53 4.40
N MET A 125 6.00 12.52 5.12
CA MET A 125 5.84 13.92 4.74
C MET A 125 6.65 14.22 3.46
N ALA A 126 5.97 14.73 2.44
CA ALA A 126 6.58 15.24 1.23
C ALA A 126 6.73 16.76 1.32
N PHE A 127 7.95 17.24 1.11
CA PHE A 127 8.27 18.67 1.05
C PHE A 127 8.41 19.12 -0.39
N ASP A 128 8.07 20.38 -0.67
CA ASP A 128 8.49 20.99 -1.93
C ASP A 128 10.01 21.04 -1.99
N ALA A 129 10.59 20.52 -3.06
CA ALA A 129 11.99 20.79 -3.41
C ALA A 129 12.10 21.88 -4.49
N SER A 130 10.98 22.37 -5.05
CA SER A 130 10.95 23.48 -6.00
C SER A 130 11.08 24.84 -5.29
N THR A 131 12.22 25.04 -4.63
CA THR A 131 12.82 26.37 -4.65
C THR A 131 13.37 26.54 -6.06
N ASP A 132 12.55 27.13 -6.91
CA ASP A 132 12.99 27.60 -8.22
C ASP A 132 14.23 28.49 -8.03
N ALA A 133 15.29 28.19 -8.77
CA ALA A 133 16.59 28.85 -8.70
C ALA A 133 16.58 30.28 -9.30
N ALA A 134 15.52 31.07 -9.05
CA ALA A 134 15.32 32.39 -9.62
C ALA A 134 14.43 33.31 -8.75
N ALA A 135 14.75 33.51 -7.47
CA ALA A 135 14.30 34.70 -6.74
C ALA A 135 15.25 35.02 -5.57
N PRO A 136 15.63 36.30 -5.37
CA PRO A 136 16.57 36.69 -4.32
C PRO A 136 15.91 36.62 -2.94
N GLU A 137 16.60 35.93 -2.03
CA GLU A 137 16.53 36.02 -0.57
C GLU A 137 15.20 36.48 0.05
N GLN A 138 14.32 35.52 0.32
CA GLN A 138 13.41 35.64 1.44
C GLN A 138 13.26 34.30 2.16
N THR A 139 13.83 34.25 3.36
CA THR A 139 13.83 33.14 4.30
C THR A 139 12.41 32.58 4.50
N SER A 140 12.14 31.43 3.91
CA SER A 140 11.04 30.55 4.29
C SER A 140 11.56 29.13 4.11
N GLY A 141 11.63 28.38 5.22
CA GLY A 141 12.09 26.99 5.21
C GLY A 141 11.25 26.10 4.27
N PRO A 142 11.70 24.86 3.99
CA PRO A 142 11.02 23.96 3.07
C PRO A 142 9.54 23.80 3.47
N ARG A 143 8.63 24.18 2.58
CA ARG A 143 7.18 24.11 2.83
C ARG A 143 6.72 22.67 2.64
N PRO A 144 6.05 22.04 3.62
CA PRO A 144 5.46 20.71 3.43
C PRO A 144 4.36 20.81 2.38
N ILE A 145 4.48 20.01 1.31
CA ILE A 145 3.52 19.98 0.20
C ILE A 145 2.48 18.88 0.37
N GLY A 146 2.76 17.82 1.13
CA GLY A 146 1.72 16.86 1.47
C GLY A 146 2.17 15.58 2.16
N LEU A 147 1.26 14.62 2.23
CA LEU A 147 1.50 13.27 2.77
C LEU A 147 1.52 12.27 1.62
N ARG A 148 2.49 11.36 1.61
CA ARG A 148 2.61 10.30 0.60
C ARG A 148 2.71 8.94 1.28
N LEU A 149 2.01 7.96 0.72
CA LEU A 149 2.20 6.56 1.07
C LEU A 149 3.26 5.98 0.12
N VAL A 150 4.43 5.64 0.64
CA VAL A 150 5.57 5.18 -0.17
C VAL A 150 5.81 3.68 0.05
N PRO A 151 5.82 2.86 -1.02
CA PRO A 151 6.16 1.45 -0.91
C PRO A 151 7.64 1.29 -0.55
N GLN A 152 7.94 0.36 0.35
CA GLN A 152 9.33 0.03 0.72
C GLN A 152 9.96 -1.00 -0.23
N GLN A 153 9.19 -1.58 -1.15
CA GLN A 153 9.63 -2.61 -2.10
C GLN A 153 9.25 -2.21 -3.54
N THR A 154 10.10 -2.55 -4.52
CA THR A 154 9.85 -2.31 -5.95
C THR A 154 8.73 -3.22 -6.46
N HIS A 155 7.84 -2.65 -7.27
CA HIS A 155 6.62 -3.22 -7.89
C HIS A 155 6.43 -4.75 -7.76
N PRO A 156 5.66 -5.25 -6.76
CA PRO A 156 5.60 -6.68 -6.47
C PRO A 156 4.73 -7.51 -7.43
N TRP A 157 3.83 -6.87 -8.20
CA TRP A 157 2.88 -7.56 -9.09
C TRP A 157 3.26 -7.39 -10.57
N PRO A 158 3.05 -8.40 -11.44
CA PRO A 158 3.19 -8.20 -12.88
C PRO A 158 2.16 -7.19 -13.36
N SER A 159 2.59 -6.18 -14.13
CA SER A 159 1.67 -5.26 -14.77
C SER A 159 0.83 -6.02 -15.80
N PRO A 160 -0.49 -5.72 -15.92
CA PRO A 160 -1.37 -6.43 -16.86
C PRO A 160 -0.93 -6.32 -18.33
N GLN A 161 -0.06 -5.35 -18.65
CA GLN A 161 0.50 -5.13 -19.98
C GLN A 161 1.71 -6.04 -20.32
N GLY A 162 2.26 -6.77 -19.34
CA GLY A 162 3.44 -7.65 -19.54
C GLY A 162 3.11 -9.02 -20.14
N LEU A 163 1.83 -9.39 -20.23
CA LEU A 163 1.38 -10.69 -20.78
C LEU A 163 1.22 -10.70 -22.31
N GLU A 164 1.19 -9.52 -22.97
CA GLU A 164 1.10 -9.44 -24.44
C GLU A 164 2.46 -9.52 -25.14
N ALA A 165 3.58 -9.52 -24.41
CA ALA A 165 4.93 -9.57 -24.99
C ALA A 165 5.49 -10.98 -25.19
N LEU A 166 4.69 -12.03 -24.94
CA LEU A 166 5.09 -13.44 -25.06
C LEU A 166 4.11 -14.29 -25.89
N GLN A 167 3.46 -13.69 -26.89
CA GLN A 167 2.81 -14.40 -28.00
C GLN A 167 3.49 -14.06 -29.31
#